data_AF-A0A8J3EQE6-F1
#
_entry.id   AF-A0A8J3EQE6-F1
#
_cell.length_a   1.000
_cell.length_b   1.000
_cell.length_c   1.000
_cell.angle_alpha   90.00
_cell.angle_beta   90.00
_cell.angle_gamma   90.00
#
_symmetry.space_group_name_H-M   'P 1'
#
loop_
_entity.id
_entity.type
_entity.pdbx_description
1 polymer ?
#
loop_
_entity_poly.entity_id
_entity_poly.type
_entity_poly.pdbx_seq_one_letter_code
_entity_poly.pdbx_strand_id
1 'polypeptide(L)'
;MGWKRLEQSHRKRWTHCMWLHAKFSLALAFVLGLTVGVMASPVKRTVLIALFQSDYSDHVFACDIAMKSHLIAKLTVDQQPSAQSVNRLKAAEIGLLDCQDYDLFQKRLLRWGLTETDLGTMRLEAIEAQGQSLKEVVREHEFRY
;
A
#
# COMPACT_ATOMS: atom_id res chain seq x y z
N MET A 1 65.98 29.69 20.52
CA MET A 1 64.96 28.64 20.77
C MET A 1 63.51 29.06 20.44
N GLY A 2 63.23 30.27 19.92
CA GLY A 2 61.85 30.76 19.68
C GLY A 2 61.19 30.32 18.36
N TRP A 3 61.97 30.10 17.28
CA TRP A 3 61.42 29.83 15.93
C TRP A 3 60.62 28.52 15.85
N LYS A 4 61.16 27.42 16.40
CA LYS A 4 60.47 26.11 16.42
C LYS A 4 59.12 26.14 17.15
N ARG A 5 58.93 27.04 18.11
CA ARG A 5 57.70 27.15 18.92
C ARG A 5 56.57 27.87 18.18
N LEU A 6 56.89 28.90 17.38
CA LEU A 6 55.92 29.59 16.52
C LEU A 6 55.43 28.68 15.38
N GLU A 7 56.33 27.92 14.78
CA GLU A 7 56.00 26.99 13.70
C GLU A 7 55.11 25.83 14.15
N GLN A 8 55.34 25.33 15.37
CA GLN A 8 54.45 24.34 16.02
C GLN A 8 53.07 24.90 16.37
N SER A 9 52.98 26.17 16.77
CA SER A 9 51.72 26.86 17.07
C SER A 9 50.84 27.02 15.81
N HIS A 10 51.42 27.46 14.69
CA HIS A 10 50.70 27.61 13.43
C HIS A 10 50.26 26.24 12.87
N ARG A 11 51.12 25.22 12.95
CA ARG A 11 50.79 23.85 12.51
C ARG A 11 49.64 23.24 13.31
N LYS A 12 49.65 23.37 14.64
CA LYS A 12 48.54 22.90 15.50
C LYS A 12 47.21 23.59 15.20
N ARG A 13 47.24 24.91 14.95
CA ARG A 13 46.04 25.70 14.64
C ARG A 13 45.40 25.28 13.31
N TRP A 14 46.23 25.01 12.30
CA TRP A 14 45.79 24.48 11.01
C TRP A 14 45.22 23.06 11.11
N THR A 15 45.88 22.15 11.84
CA THR A 15 45.37 20.78 12.01
C THR A 15 44.07 20.73 12.80
N HIS A 16 43.89 21.61 13.79
CA HIS A 16 42.63 21.71 14.55
C HIS A 16 41.46 22.21 13.69
N CYS A 17 41.69 23.24 12.86
CA CYS A 17 40.67 23.76 11.95
C CYS A 17 40.27 22.71 10.90
N MET A 18 41.26 22.01 10.32
CA MET A 18 41.02 20.95 9.33
C MET A 18 40.29 19.73 9.94
N TRP A 19 40.59 19.36 11.18
CA TRP A 19 39.88 18.31 11.91
C TRP A 19 38.44 18.70 12.30
N LEU A 20 38.20 19.97 12.64
CA LEU A 20 36.86 20.49 12.93
C LEU A 20 35.97 20.47 11.68
N HIS A 21 36.49 20.88 10.53
CA HIS A 21 35.76 20.82 9.26
C HIS A 21 35.47 19.37 8.84
N ALA A 22 36.45 18.46 8.94
CA ALA A 22 36.24 17.05 8.60
C ALA A 22 35.17 16.38 9.48
N LYS A 23 35.18 16.64 10.80
CA LYS A 23 34.14 16.15 11.73
C LYS A 23 32.76 16.71 11.39
N PHE A 24 32.68 17.99 11.01
CA PHE A 24 31.43 18.62 10.64
C PHE A 24 30.86 18.05 9.34
N SER A 25 31.69 17.85 8.31
CA SER A 25 31.27 17.22 7.05
C SER A 25 30.79 15.78 7.24
N LEU A 26 31.45 15.00 8.12
CA LEU A 26 31.08 13.61 8.38
C LEU A 26 29.77 13.51 9.18
N ALA A 27 29.58 14.40 10.16
CA ALA A 27 28.31 14.53 10.87
C ALA A 27 27.17 14.95 9.93
N LEU A 28 27.42 15.89 9.02
CA LEU A 28 26.44 16.32 8.02
C LEU A 28 26.04 15.17 7.09
N ALA A 29 27.01 14.40 6.59
CA ALA A 29 26.74 13.25 5.73
C ALA A 29 25.91 12.17 6.46
N PHE A 30 26.20 11.93 7.74
CA PHE A 30 25.43 10.99 8.57
C PHE A 30 23.99 11.45 8.78
N VAL A 31 23.78 12.73 9.10
CA VAL A 31 22.43 13.31 9.25
C VAL A 31 21.67 13.26 7.93
N LEU A 32 22.31 13.62 6.81
CA LEU A 32 21.72 13.49 5.48
C LEU A 32 21.32 12.04 5.18
N GLY A 33 22.20 11.07 5.43
CA GLY A 33 21.89 9.64 5.26
C GLY A 33 20.69 9.19 6.09
N LEU A 34 20.60 9.63 7.35
CA LEU A 34 19.45 9.35 8.21
C LEU A 34 18.16 9.97 7.67
N THR A 35 18.20 11.24 7.26
CA THR A 35 17.01 11.92 6.72
C THR A 35 16.50 11.26 5.44
N VAL A 36 17.39 10.88 4.53
CA VAL A 36 17.03 10.15 3.31
C VAL A 36 16.44 8.78 3.64
N GLY A 37 17.04 8.04 4.59
CA GLY A 37 16.53 6.74 5.02
C GLY A 37 15.13 6.82 5.62
N VAL A 38 14.85 7.84 6.44
CA VAL A 38 13.52 8.06 7.05
C VAL A 38 12.49 8.46 5.99
N MET A 39 12.85 9.32 5.05
CA MET A 39 11.92 9.81 4.01
C MET A 39 11.68 8.80 2.89
N ALA A 40 12.57 7.84 2.68
CA ALA A 40 12.40 6.81 1.65
C ALA A 40 11.17 5.93 1.89
N SER A 41 10.83 5.64 3.15
CA SER A 41 9.70 4.79 3.54
C SER A 41 8.33 5.37 3.13
N PRO A 42 7.93 6.59 3.54
CA PRO A 42 6.65 7.17 3.15
C PRO A 42 6.56 7.40 1.64
N VAL A 43 7.64 7.90 1.00
CA VAL A 43 7.65 8.14 -0.46
C VAL A 43 7.39 6.87 -1.24
N LYS A 44 8.05 5.76 -0.86
CA LYS A 44 7.83 4.47 -1.51
C LYS A 44 6.37 4.01 -1.38
N ARG A 45 5.75 4.17 -0.21
CA ARG A 45 4.35 3.78 0.01
C ARG A 45 3.40 4.60 -0.85
N THR A 46 3.55 5.92 -0.89
CA THR A 46 2.74 6.79 -1.75
C THR A 46 2.88 6.44 -3.22
N VAL A 47 4.09 6.14 -3.69
CA VAL A 47 4.33 5.70 -5.07
C VAL A 47 3.65 4.36 -5.36
N LEU A 48 3.77 3.38 -4.45
CA LEU A 48 3.09 2.10 -4.61
C LEU A 48 1.57 2.24 -4.66
N ILE A 49 0.97 3.06 -3.79
CA ILE A 49 -0.47 3.35 -3.81
C ILE A 49 -0.85 3.94 -5.17
N ALA A 50 -0.16 5.00 -5.61
CA ALA A 50 -0.47 5.68 -6.87
C ALA A 50 -0.38 4.75 -8.10
N LEU A 51 0.53 3.77 -8.08
CA LEU A 51 0.71 2.84 -9.19
C LEU A 51 -0.32 1.70 -9.21
N PHE A 52 -0.76 1.24 -8.03
CA PHE A 52 -1.60 0.04 -7.92
C PHE A 52 -3.05 0.33 -7.51
N GLN A 53 -3.43 1.59 -7.28
CA GLN A 53 -4.78 1.95 -6.85
C GLN A 53 -5.88 1.49 -7.82
N SER A 54 -5.66 1.66 -9.14
CA SER A 54 -6.62 1.21 -10.16
C SER A 54 -6.82 -0.29 -10.13
N ASP A 55 -5.72 -1.04 -10.20
CA ASP A 55 -5.75 -2.51 -10.24
C ASP A 55 -6.31 -3.08 -8.93
N TYR A 56 -5.99 -2.44 -7.80
CA TYR A 56 -6.55 -2.80 -6.50
C TYR A 56 -8.07 -2.61 -6.48
N SER A 57 -8.56 -1.49 -7.03
CA SER A 57 -9.99 -1.21 -7.14
C SER A 57 -10.72 -2.25 -7.99
N ASP A 58 -10.15 -2.66 -9.11
CA ASP A 58 -10.74 -3.67 -10.00
C ASP A 58 -10.84 -5.03 -9.29
N HIS A 59 -9.81 -5.43 -8.54
CA HIS A 59 -9.82 -6.66 -7.74
C HIS A 59 -10.84 -6.62 -6.60
N VAL A 60 -10.96 -5.49 -5.90
CA VAL A 60 -11.99 -5.30 -4.85
C VAL A 60 -13.39 -5.48 -5.45
N PHE A 61 -13.64 -4.85 -6.59
CA PHE A 61 -14.94 -4.89 -7.24
C PHE A 61 -15.30 -6.27 -7.79
N ALA A 62 -14.35 -6.94 -8.44
CA ALA A 62 -14.55 -8.30 -8.95
C ALA A 62 -14.97 -9.26 -7.83
N CYS A 63 -14.30 -9.17 -6.66
CA CYS A 63 -14.69 -9.99 -5.51
C CYS A 63 -16.10 -9.67 -4.99
N ASP A 64 -16.49 -8.40 -4.92
CA ASP A 64 -17.84 -8.02 -4.44
C ASP A 64 -18.94 -8.55 -5.39
N ILE A 65 -18.75 -8.40 -6.71
CA ILE A 65 -19.65 -8.99 -7.71
C ILE A 65 -19.70 -10.52 -7.56
N ALA A 66 -18.55 -11.18 -7.44
CA ALA A 66 -18.48 -12.63 -7.30
C ALA A 66 -19.28 -13.09 -6.07
N MET A 67 -19.09 -12.44 -4.92
CA MET A 67 -19.84 -12.74 -3.70
C MET A 67 -21.36 -12.56 -3.87
N LYS A 68 -21.78 -11.46 -4.49
CA LYS A 68 -23.20 -11.15 -4.76
C LYS A 68 -23.83 -12.13 -5.71
N SER A 69 -23.14 -12.48 -6.80
CA SER A 69 -23.62 -13.47 -7.77
C SER A 69 -23.77 -14.85 -7.14
N HIS A 70 -22.82 -15.26 -6.29
CA HIS A 70 -22.88 -16.52 -5.55
C HIS A 70 -24.05 -16.54 -4.58
N LEU A 71 -24.26 -15.46 -3.83
CA LEU A 71 -25.37 -15.37 -2.88
C LEU A 71 -26.74 -15.43 -3.57
N ILE A 72 -26.93 -14.69 -4.67
CA ILE A 72 -28.15 -14.74 -5.48
C ILE A 72 -28.38 -16.15 -6.04
N ALA A 73 -27.33 -16.80 -6.55
CA ALA A 73 -27.42 -18.15 -7.09
C ALA A 73 -27.82 -19.16 -6.01
N LYS A 74 -27.27 -19.03 -4.80
CA LYS A 74 -27.60 -19.88 -3.65
C LYS A 74 -29.07 -19.73 -3.26
N LEU A 75 -29.55 -18.49 -3.10
CA LEU A 75 -30.96 -18.22 -2.79
C LEU A 75 -31.90 -18.72 -3.89
N THR A 76 -31.48 -18.64 -5.16
CA THR A 76 -32.26 -19.17 -6.29
C THR A 76 -32.39 -20.70 -6.20
N VAL A 77 -31.34 -21.41 -5.80
CA VAL A 77 -31.39 -22.87 -5.59
C VAL A 77 -32.33 -23.21 -4.42
N ASP A 78 -32.27 -22.45 -3.33
CA ASP A 78 -33.11 -22.66 -2.15
C ASP A 78 -34.60 -22.42 -2.45
N GLN A 79 -34.94 -21.40 -3.26
CA GLN A 79 -36.32 -21.08 -3.63
C GLN A 79 -36.87 -21.94 -4.78
N GLN A 80 -36.05 -22.22 -5.79
CA GLN A 80 -36.43 -22.90 -7.02
C GLN A 80 -35.35 -23.94 -7.43
N PRO A 81 -35.32 -25.09 -6.77
CA PRO A 81 -34.34 -26.13 -7.06
C PRO A 81 -34.59 -26.74 -8.45
N SER A 82 -33.61 -26.61 -9.33
CA SER A 82 -33.62 -27.17 -10.69
C SER A 82 -32.19 -27.47 -11.15
N ALA A 83 -32.02 -28.33 -12.16
CA ALA A 83 -30.70 -28.59 -12.74
C ALA A 83 -30.03 -27.30 -13.26
N GLN A 84 -30.83 -26.35 -13.76
CA GLN A 84 -30.35 -25.06 -14.22
C GLN A 84 -29.87 -24.16 -13.06
N SER A 85 -30.62 -24.08 -11.95
CA SER A 85 -30.22 -23.26 -10.80
C SER A 85 -28.97 -23.82 -10.11
N VAL A 86 -28.84 -25.14 -10.01
CA VAL A 86 -27.63 -25.80 -9.48
C VAL A 86 -26.41 -25.54 -10.38
N ASN A 87 -26.55 -25.59 -11.70
CA ASN A 87 -25.45 -25.27 -12.61
C ASN A 87 -25.03 -23.80 -12.53
N ARG A 88 -25.99 -22.88 -12.33
CA ARG A 88 -25.68 -21.46 -12.10
C ARG A 88 -24.94 -21.25 -10.78
N LEU A 89 -25.32 -21.96 -9.72
CA LEU A 89 -24.60 -21.92 -8.45
C LEU A 89 -23.14 -22.38 -8.62
N LYS A 90 -22.91 -23.51 -9.29
CA LYS A 90 -21.54 -23.98 -9.58
C LYS A 90 -20.71 -22.98 -10.36
N ALA A 91 -21.31 -22.31 -11.35
CA ALA A 91 -20.62 -21.27 -12.10
C ALA A 91 -20.26 -20.07 -11.21
N ALA A 92 -21.15 -19.66 -10.31
CA ALA A 92 -20.90 -18.59 -9.36
C ALA A 92 -19.85 -18.98 -8.29
N GLU A 93 -19.80 -20.25 -7.87
CA GLU A 93 -18.72 -20.78 -7.02
C GLU A 93 -17.35 -20.70 -7.69
N ILE A 94 -17.26 -20.93 -9.00
CA ILE A 94 -16.02 -20.70 -9.76
C ILE A 94 -15.66 -19.20 -9.79
N GLY A 95 -16.67 -18.32 -9.91
CA GLY A 95 -16.47 -16.86 -9.82
C GLY A 95 -15.86 -16.40 -8.50
N LEU A 96 -16.02 -17.14 -7.40
CA LEU A 96 -15.38 -16.81 -6.12
C LEU A 96 -13.84 -16.87 -6.17
N LEU A 97 -13.24 -17.42 -7.23
CA LEU A 97 -11.81 -17.32 -7.46
C LEU A 97 -11.33 -15.85 -7.58
N ASP A 98 -12.20 -14.93 -8.00
CA ASP A 98 -11.89 -13.49 -8.04
C ASP A 98 -11.55 -12.94 -6.64
N CYS A 99 -12.20 -13.47 -5.59
CA CYS A 99 -11.87 -13.11 -4.21
C CYS A 99 -10.52 -13.66 -3.76
N GLN A 100 -10.09 -14.79 -4.30
CA GLN A 100 -8.75 -15.31 -4.05
C GLN A 100 -7.68 -14.46 -4.73
N ASP A 101 -7.93 -14.01 -5.96
CA ASP A 101 -7.02 -13.10 -6.68
C ASP A 101 -6.88 -11.76 -5.96
N TYR A 102 -7.97 -11.22 -5.46
CA TYR A 102 -7.96 -10.04 -4.58
C TYR A 102 -7.09 -10.24 -3.33
N ASP A 103 -7.26 -11.34 -2.59
CA ASP A 103 -6.46 -11.64 -1.39
C ASP A 103 -4.97 -11.80 -1.71
N LEU A 104 -4.64 -12.48 -2.81
CA LEU A 104 -3.26 -12.65 -3.29
C LEU A 104 -2.63 -11.31 -3.67
N PHE A 105 -3.40 -10.43 -4.33
CA PHE A 105 -2.95 -9.10 -4.71
C PHE A 105 -2.71 -8.22 -3.48
N GLN A 106 -3.64 -8.22 -2.52
CA GLN A 106 -3.49 -7.52 -1.24
C GLN A 106 -2.22 -7.96 -0.48
N LYS A 107 -2.00 -9.28 -0.37
CA LYS A 107 -0.79 -9.84 0.26
C LYS A 107 0.48 -9.51 -0.49
N ARG A 108 0.43 -9.36 -1.82
CA ARG A 108 1.57 -8.89 -2.62
C ARG A 108 1.94 -7.46 -2.27
N LEU A 109 0.97 -6.57 -2.16
CA LEU A 109 1.19 -5.18 -1.79
C LEU A 109 1.71 -5.03 -0.35
N LEU A 110 1.20 -5.81 0.60
CA LEU A 110 1.76 -5.91 1.96
C LEU A 110 3.24 -6.28 1.93
N ARG A 111 3.61 -7.32 1.17
CA ARG A 111 5.02 -7.74 1.02
C ARG A 111 5.90 -6.68 0.39
N TRP A 112 5.35 -5.79 -0.44
CA TRP A 112 6.09 -4.69 -1.05
C TRP A 112 6.28 -3.48 -0.11
N GLY A 113 5.62 -3.49 1.04
CA GLY A 113 5.82 -2.52 2.12
C GLY A 113 4.64 -1.59 2.36
N LEU A 114 3.47 -1.84 1.75
CA LEU A 114 2.24 -1.19 2.18
C LEU A 114 1.78 -1.77 3.52
N THR A 115 1.11 -0.96 4.33
CA THR A 115 0.50 -1.43 5.57
C THR A 115 -0.96 -1.79 5.36
N GLU A 116 -1.55 -2.49 6.33
CA GLU A 116 -2.99 -2.74 6.35
C GLU A 116 -3.81 -1.45 6.32
N THR A 117 -3.32 -0.38 6.95
CA THR A 117 -3.96 0.94 6.89
C THR A 117 -3.97 1.49 5.48
N ASP A 118 -2.85 1.40 4.75
CA ASP A 118 -2.79 1.87 3.35
C ASP A 118 -3.82 1.12 2.50
N LEU A 119 -3.83 -0.21 2.59
CA LEU A 119 -4.76 -1.05 1.84
C LEU A 119 -6.21 -0.81 2.27
N GLY A 120 -6.44 -0.51 3.54
CA GLY A 120 -7.73 -0.07 4.07
C GLY A 120 -8.20 1.21 3.40
N THR A 121 -7.32 2.22 3.29
CA THR A 121 -7.61 3.47 2.58
C THR A 121 -7.85 3.23 1.09
N MET A 122 -6.97 2.48 0.42
CA MET A 122 -7.12 2.12 -0.98
C MET A 122 -8.48 1.46 -1.28
N ARG A 123 -8.93 0.57 -0.38
CA ARG A 123 -10.24 -0.08 -0.48
C ARG A 123 -11.40 0.90 -0.28
N LEU A 124 -11.30 1.83 0.67
CA LEU A 124 -12.32 2.86 0.87
C LEU A 124 -12.43 3.74 -0.38
N GLU A 125 -11.30 4.19 -0.92
CA GLU A 125 -11.26 4.97 -2.16
C GLU A 125 -11.84 4.20 -3.36
N ALA A 126 -11.57 2.89 -3.47
CA ALA A 126 -12.16 2.05 -4.51
C ALA A 126 -13.70 1.99 -4.42
N ILE A 127 -14.22 1.84 -3.20
CA ILE A 127 -15.67 1.80 -2.94
C ILE A 127 -16.30 3.16 -3.21
N GLU A 128 -15.67 4.26 -2.76
CA GLU A 128 -16.15 5.63 -2.98
C GLU A 128 -16.11 6.04 -4.46
N ALA A 129 -15.11 5.59 -5.21
CA ALA A 129 -15.00 5.87 -6.65
C ALA A 129 -16.19 5.28 -7.44
N GLN A 130 -16.77 4.17 -6.98
CA GLN A 130 -17.95 3.56 -7.59
C GLN A 130 -19.27 4.08 -7.02
N GLY A 131 -19.32 4.43 -5.73
CA GLY A 131 -20.50 4.98 -5.08
C GLY A 131 -20.45 6.50 -4.94
N GLN A 132 -21.00 7.24 -5.91
CA GLN A 132 -21.01 8.72 -5.89
C GLN A 132 -21.79 9.33 -4.71
N SER A 133 -22.54 8.52 -3.96
CA SER A 133 -23.26 8.94 -2.75
C SER A 133 -23.32 7.80 -1.73
N LEU A 134 -23.47 8.14 -0.43
CA LEU A 134 -23.67 7.17 0.66
C LEU A 134 -24.79 6.16 0.33
N LYS A 135 -25.83 6.60 -0.37
CA LYS A 135 -26.97 5.76 -0.77
C LYS A 135 -26.62 4.78 -1.88
N GLU A 136 -25.60 5.07 -2.68
CA GLU A 136 -25.08 4.24 -3.75
C GLU A 136 -24.03 3.25 -3.25
N VAL A 137 -23.16 3.69 -2.34
CA VAL A 137 -22.26 2.79 -1.58
C VAL A 137 -23.08 1.75 -0.82
N VAL A 138 -24.11 2.20 -0.09
CA VAL A 138 -25.06 1.29 0.60
C VAL A 138 -25.78 0.41 -0.40
N ARG A 139 -26.23 0.90 -1.56
CA ARG A 139 -26.91 0.07 -2.57
C ARG A 139 -26.00 -1.04 -3.13
N GLU A 140 -24.71 -0.78 -3.28
CA GLU A 140 -23.78 -1.79 -3.79
C GLU A 140 -23.56 -2.90 -2.76
N HIS A 141 -23.37 -2.52 -1.49
CA HIS A 141 -23.14 -3.44 -0.36
C HIS A 141 -24.42 -4.04 0.24
N GLU A 142 -25.58 -3.44 -0.04
CA GLU A 142 -26.87 -3.95 0.39
C GLU A 142 -27.26 -5.08 -0.56
N PHE A 143 -27.14 -6.30 -0.06
CA PHE A 143 -27.75 -7.42 -0.74
C PHE A 143 -29.29 -7.28 -0.67
N ARG A 144 -29.90 -6.90 -1.78
CA ARG A 144 -31.36 -6.88 -1.93
C ARG A 144 -31.84 -8.18 -2.56
N TYR A 145 -32.73 -8.86 -1.86
CA TYR A 145 -33.46 -10.06 -2.30
C TYR A 145 -34.92 -9.95 -1.87
#